data_AF-A0AAU3QYN6-F1
#
_entry.id   AF-A0AAU3QYN6-F1
#
_cell.length_a   1.000
_cell.length_b   1.000
_cell.length_c   1.000
_cell.angle_alpha   90.00
_cell.angle_beta   90.00
_cell.angle_gamma   90.00
#
_symmetry.space_group_name_H-M   'P 1'
#
loop_
_entity.id
_entity.type
_entity.pdbx_description
1 polymer ?
#
loop_
_entity_poly.entity_id
_entity_poly.type
_entity_poly.pdbx_seq_one_letter_code
_entity_poly.pdbx_strand_id
1 'polypeptide(L)'
;MASPQPDLASTLEEIREVRRIGLVRLRGRPLPHLESAAAVAATGARTPGAAVEALLRRAVSLLDEGTLRTTAEYTLGLAQGTRDWPASSRRARAASVYGVSVERFRKDHEVMVLGQVAEHVVRLATAPAEPEAEEGAFPGGEGERSAVTHRTVRVLVGGRQVVLTVHMHPVDLLRDVDVVVSPINVHLALPEAYKSSVAASLRRAATVWGVTGDVIDDPVHDGLREWAARHSTSGRAVLPGTVVATGSGALAAQGVRRIHHAAIAVPRAGTNDYDVLPAHVTTAVSRSFAVLAEESGQTAPPLRSVCFPLLGSGRGGLPYHVSLGAVWAAVEAELARGADWDVHFVVRTPRAAALVARIASRIRP
;
A
#
# COMPACT_ATOMS: atom_id res chain seq x y z
N MET A 1 8.52 4.38 41.87
CA MET A 1 9.16 5.54 41.22
C MET A 1 8.39 5.84 39.96
N ALA A 2 8.06 7.10 39.68
CA ALA A 2 7.37 7.46 38.44
C ALA A 2 8.27 7.08 37.25
N SER A 3 7.72 6.35 36.26
CA SER A 3 8.43 6.05 35.02
C SER A 3 8.75 7.37 34.30
N PRO A 4 9.98 7.57 33.79
CA PRO A 4 10.30 8.81 33.09
C PRO A 4 9.44 8.94 31.83
N GLN A 5 8.97 10.16 31.57
CA GLN A 5 8.21 10.44 30.36
C GLN A 5 9.17 10.43 29.15
N PRO A 6 8.84 9.73 28.05
CA PRO A 6 9.74 9.64 26.90
C PRO A 6 9.85 10.99 26.18
N ASP A 7 11.04 11.59 26.22
CA ASP A 7 11.41 12.74 25.39
C ASP A 7 12.27 12.29 24.19
N LEU A 8 12.35 13.14 23.16
CA LEU A 8 13.02 12.79 21.90
C LEU A 8 14.52 12.52 22.07
N ALA A 9 15.21 13.29 22.92
CA ALA A 9 16.66 13.18 23.07
C ALA A 9 17.04 11.89 23.80
N SER A 10 16.37 11.61 24.93
CA SER A 10 16.62 10.39 25.72
C SER A 10 16.21 9.14 24.94
N THR A 11 15.09 9.19 24.22
CA THR A 11 14.62 8.10 23.36
C THR A 11 15.62 7.81 22.23
N LEU A 12 16.18 8.84 21.60
CA LEU A 12 17.19 8.67 20.56
C LEU A 12 18.48 8.03 21.09
N GLU A 13 18.94 8.41 22.28
CA GLU A 13 20.12 7.79 22.90
C GLU A 13 19.89 6.31 23.23
N GLU A 14 18.72 5.96 23.75
CA GLU A 14 18.37 4.56 23.99
C GLU A 14 18.27 3.76 22.69
N ILE A 15 17.73 4.33 21.62
CA ILE A 15 17.71 3.70 20.29
C ILE A 15 19.14 3.52 19.73
N ARG A 16 20.04 4.48 19.93
CA ARG A 16 21.46 4.35 19.56
C ARG A 16 22.12 3.19 20.32
N GLU A 17 21.78 3.03 21.59
CA GLU A 17 22.25 1.91 22.39
C GLU A 17 21.72 0.57 21.87
N VAL A 18 20.41 0.47 21.58
CA VAL A 18 19.82 -0.71 20.92
C VAL A 18 20.53 -1.04 19.60
N ARG A 19 20.79 -0.02 18.77
CA ARG A 19 21.52 -0.15 17.50
C ARG A 19 22.95 -0.67 17.71
N ARG A 20 23.61 -0.31 18.81
CA ARG A 20 24.98 -0.74 19.13
C ARG A 20 25.02 -2.19 19.64
N ILE A 21 24.15 -2.54 20.58
CA ILE A 21 24.17 -3.85 21.24
C ILE A 21 23.42 -4.95 20.47
N GLY A 22 22.42 -4.57 19.67
CA GLY A 22 21.55 -5.47 18.91
C GLY A 22 20.44 -6.12 19.74
N LEU A 23 19.39 -6.62 19.05
CA LEU A 23 18.16 -7.13 19.68
C LEU A 23 18.38 -8.35 20.59
N VAL A 24 19.40 -9.18 20.30
CA VAL A 24 19.73 -10.37 21.11
C VAL A 24 20.16 -9.98 22.53
N ARG A 25 20.77 -8.82 22.70
CA ARG A 25 21.37 -8.36 23.97
C ARG A 25 20.49 -7.38 24.75
N LEU A 26 19.21 -7.24 24.38
CA LEU A 26 18.25 -6.38 25.08
C LEU A 26 17.87 -6.88 26.48
N ARG A 27 17.95 -8.20 26.71
CA ARG A 27 17.56 -8.77 28.00
C ARG A 27 18.49 -8.28 29.12
N GLY A 28 17.91 -7.67 30.15
CA GLY A 28 18.64 -7.18 31.32
C GLY A 28 19.35 -5.83 31.14
N ARG A 29 19.04 -5.09 30.05
CA ARG A 29 19.54 -3.73 29.83
C ARG A 29 18.47 -2.72 30.20
N PRO A 30 18.76 -1.73 31.07
CA PRO A 30 17.79 -0.70 31.40
C PRO A 30 17.64 0.26 30.23
N LEU A 31 16.42 0.37 29.69
CA LEU A 31 16.05 1.34 28.65
C LEU A 31 14.80 2.08 29.13
N PRO A 32 14.89 2.91 30.18
CA PRO A 32 13.74 3.39 30.92
C PRO A 32 12.75 4.23 30.07
N HIS A 33 13.20 4.97 29.06
CA HIS A 33 12.30 5.75 28.20
C HIS A 33 11.59 4.87 27.17
N LEU A 34 12.30 3.91 26.58
CA LEU A 34 11.72 2.90 25.67
C LEU A 34 10.80 1.93 26.41
N GLU A 35 11.12 1.56 27.64
CA GLU A 35 10.27 0.73 28.51
C GLU A 35 8.99 1.48 28.90
N SER A 36 9.11 2.76 29.27
CA SER A 36 7.97 3.65 29.54
C SER A 36 7.08 3.81 28.30
N ALA A 37 7.66 4.07 27.13
CA ALA A 37 6.94 4.15 25.86
C ALA A 37 6.27 2.82 25.48
N ALA A 38 6.96 1.69 25.70
CA ALA A 38 6.43 0.36 25.39
C ALA A 38 5.27 -0.02 26.32
N ALA A 39 5.30 0.40 27.59
CA ALA A 39 4.20 0.17 28.53
C ALA A 39 2.88 0.83 28.07
N VAL A 40 2.98 1.95 27.33
CA VAL A 40 1.81 2.65 26.77
C VAL A 40 1.43 2.08 25.40
N ALA A 41 2.40 1.79 24.53
CA ALA A 41 2.16 1.56 23.11
C ALA A 41 2.29 0.10 22.62
N ALA A 42 2.79 -0.83 23.45
CA ALA A 42 2.98 -2.24 23.09
C ALA A 42 2.12 -3.17 23.95
N THR A 43 1.10 -3.79 23.35
CA THR A 43 0.21 -4.74 24.02
C THR A 43 0.73 -6.18 23.91
N GLY A 44 0.60 -6.97 24.99
CA GLY A 44 0.78 -8.43 24.96
C GLY A 44 2.22 -8.98 25.06
N ALA A 45 3.23 -8.14 25.32
CA ALA A 45 4.62 -8.60 25.46
C ALA A 45 4.92 -9.16 26.86
N ARG A 46 5.50 -10.37 26.92
CA ARG A 46 5.81 -11.09 28.18
C ARG A 46 7.08 -10.64 28.90
N THR A 47 7.94 -9.85 28.27
CA THR A 47 9.20 -9.36 28.87
C THR A 47 9.50 -7.92 28.42
N PRO A 48 10.20 -7.11 29.24
CA PRO A 48 10.54 -5.73 28.87
C PRO A 48 11.27 -5.61 27.53
N GLY A 49 12.26 -6.48 27.27
CA GLY A 49 12.99 -6.49 26.00
C GLY A 49 12.12 -6.84 24.79
N ALA A 50 11.11 -7.71 24.96
CA ALA A 50 10.15 -8.02 23.90
C ALA A 50 9.16 -6.87 23.66
N ALA A 51 8.79 -6.12 24.72
CA ALA A 51 7.94 -4.94 24.62
C ALA A 51 8.66 -3.82 23.86
N VAL A 52 9.94 -3.58 24.19
CA VAL A 52 10.79 -2.62 23.47
C VAL A 52 10.98 -3.04 22.01
N GLU A 53 11.22 -4.32 21.73
CA GLU A 53 11.30 -4.78 20.33
C GLU A 53 9.97 -4.58 19.58
N ALA A 54 8.84 -4.90 20.18
CA ALA A 54 7.52 -4.71 19.57
C ALA A 54 7.22 -3.22 19.31
N LEU A 55 7.57 -2.34 20.25
CA LEU A 55 7.51 -0.89 20.09
C LEU A 55 8.36 -0.43 18.90
N LEU A 56 9.61 -0.87 18.80
CA LEU A 56 10.51 -0.48 17.70
C LEU A 56 10.01 -1.00 16.36
N ARG A 57 9.48 -2.24 16.29
CA ARG A 57 8.81 -2.76 15.08
C ARG A 57 7.62 -1.89 14.69
N ARG A 58 6.82 -1.48 15.67
CA ARG A 58 5.66 -0.60 15.44
C ARG A 58 6.10 0.77 14.94
N ALA A 59 7.06 1.41 15.60
CA ALA A 59 7.61 2.71 15.18
C ALA A 59 8.20 2.65 13.76
N VAL A 60 8.99 1.61 13.44
CA VAL A 60 9.53 1.42 12.09
C VAL A 60 8.44 1.15 11.06
N SER A 61 7.37 0.43 11.41
CA SER A 61 6.23 0.22 10.50
C SER A 61 5.46 1.50 10.17
N LEU A 62 5.60 2.55 10.99
CA LEU A 62 4.97 3.86 10.77
C LEU A 62 5.83 4.80 9.91
N LEU A 63 7.12 4.49 9.69
CA LEU A 63 7.94 5.20 8.72
C LEU A 63 7.39 5.00 7.31
N ASP A 64 7.61 5.98 6.44
CA ASP A 64 7.25 5.90 5.02
C ASP A 64 7.78 4.60 4.39
N GLU A 65 6.91 3.91 3.65
CA GLU A 65 7.29 2.63 3.01
C GLU A 65 8.40 2.88 1.97
N GLY A 66 9.39 2.00 1.92
CA GLY A 66 10.50 2.10 0.97
C GLY A 66 11.85 2.21 1.67
N THR A 67 12.77 2.95 1.08
CA THR A 67 14.19 2.99 1.48
C THR A 67 14.38 3.34 2.95
N LEU A 68 13.62 4.29 3.49
CA LEU A 68 13.74 4.71 4.90
C LEU A 68 13.35 3.60 5.88
N ARG A 69 12.17 2.99 5.70
CA ARG A 69 11.71 1.87 6.52
C ARG A 69 12.66 0.68 6.43
N THR A 70 13.00 0.24 5.22
CA THR A 70 13.90 -0.92 5.04
C THR A 70 15.29 -0.64 5.62
N THR A 71 15.79 0.58 5.51
CA THR A 71 17.05 1.01 6.13
C THR A 71 16.96 0.96 7.66
N ALA A 72 15.86 1.43 8.25
CA ALA A 72 15.64 1.34 9.69
C ALA A 72 15.55 -0.12 10.18
N GLU A 73 14.86 -0.98 9.42
CA GLU A 73 14.76 -2.42 9.70
C GLU A 73 16.13 -3.10 9.73
N TYR A 74 16.98 -2.83 8.73
CA TYR A 74 18.35 -3.37 8.71
C TYR A 74 19.24 -2.73 9.79
N THR A 75 19.13 -1.43 10.04
CA THR A 75 19.94 -0.72 11.06
C THR A 75 19.71 -1.29 12.46
N LEU A 76 18.45 -1.55 12.80
CA LEU A 76 18.03 -2.05 14.11
C LEU A 76 18.00 -3.59 14.20
N GLY A 77 18.21 -4.31 13.09
CA GLY A 77 18.18 -5.77 13.05
C GLY A 77 16.77 -6.37 13.12
N LEU A 78 15.77 -5.58 12.73
CA LEU A 78 14.35 -5.96 12.74
C LEU A 78 13.94 -6.70 11.46
N ALA A 79 14.71 -6.53 10.37
CA ALA A 79 14.53 -7.30 9.13
C ALA A 79 14.69 -8.80 9.40
N GLN A 80 13.89 -9.62 8.71
CA GLN A 80 13.91 -11.07 8.88
C GLN A 80 15.33 -11.63 8.68
N GLY A 81 15.78 -12.48 9.61
CA GLY A 81 17.11 -13.11 9.55
C GLY A 81 18.29 -12.19 9.88
N THR A 82 18.06 -10.97 10.38
CA THR A 82 19.14 -10.01 10.72
C THR A 82 19.33 -9.78 12.23
N ARG A 83 18.59 -10.52 13.05
CA ARG A 83 18.51 -10.34 14.51
C ARG A 83 19.87 -10.44 15.20
N ASP A 84 20.66 -11.41 14.77
CA ASP A 84 21.97 -11.81 15.31
C ASP A 84 23.16 -11.20 14.55
N TRP A 85 22.90 -10.42 13.50
CA TRP A 85 23.96 -9.81 12.71
C TRP A 85 24.80 -8.85 13.55
N PRO A 86 26.13 -8.77 13.32
CA PRO A 86 26.96 -7.73 13.91
C PRO A 86 26.49 -6.31 13.53
N ALA A 87 26.70 -5.36 14.44
CA ALA A 87 26.28 -3.97 14.22
C ALA A 87 26.98 -3.29 13.02
N SER A 88 28.16 -3.76 12.63
CA SER A 88 28.87 -3.36 11.41
C SER A 88 28.19 -3.90 10.15
N SER A 89 27.80 -5.17 10.13
CA SER A 89 27.10 -5.82 9.01
C SER A 89 25.72 -5.22 8.77
N ARG A 90 24.97 -4.95 9.85
CA ARG A 90 23.70 -4.22 9.79
C ARG A 90 23.85 -2.83 9.16
N ARG A 91 24.88 -2.09 9.56
CA ARG A 91 25.20 -0.77 8.99
C ARG A 91 25.57 -0.85 7.51
N ALA A 92 26.43 -1.79 7.15
CA ALA A 92 26.85 -1.98 5.77
C ALA A 92 25.65 -2.30 4.87
N ARG A 93 24.74 -3.15 5.35
CA ARG A 93 23.51 -3.47 4.63
C ARG A 93 22.56 -2.28 4.55
N ALA A 94 22.36 -1.54 5.65
CA ALA A 94 21.54 -0.34 5.66
C ALA A 94 22.08 0.75 4.71
N ALA A 95 23.39 0.97 4.69
CA ALA A 95 24.05 1.88 3.76
C ALA A 95 23.85 1.46 2.29
N SER A 96 23.95 0.15 2.02
CA SER A 96 23.66 -0.42 0.70
C SER A 96 22.20 -0.23 0.27
N VAL A 97 21.24 -0.42 1.18
CA VAL A 97 19.81 -0.16 0.91
C VAL A 97 19.56 1.32 0.64
N TYR A 98 20.24 2.20 1.39
CA TYR A 98 20.10 3.65 1.25
C TYR A 98 20.86 4.22 0.04
N GLY A 99 21.75 3.44 -0.59
CA GLY A 99 22.50 3.86 -1.79
C GLY A 99 23.68 4.80 -1.50
N VAL A 100 24.27 4.74 -0.29
CA VAL A 100 25.39 5.58 0.12
C VAL A 100 26.55 4.75 0.67
N SER A 101 27.75 5.34 0.75
CA SER A 101 28.89 4.68 1.40
C SER A 101 28.64 4.45 2.89
N VAL A 102 29.25 3.41 3.45
CA VAL A 102 29.11 3.07 4.89
C VAL A 102 29.53 4.24 5.79
N GLU A 103 30.55 4.99 5.40
CA GLU A 103 31.04 6.13 6.18
C GLU A 103 30.09 7.34 6.11
N ARG A 104 29.52 7.64 4.94
CA ARG A 104 28.48 8.68 4.81
C ARG A 104 27.21 8.28 5.54
N PHE A 105 26.85 7.00 5.48
CA PHE A 105 25.73 6.47 6.24
C PHE A 105 25.93 6.66 7.73
N ARG A 106 27.11 6.31 8.26
CA ARG A 106 27.44 6.44 9.68
C ARG A 106 27.31 7.87 10.21
N LYS A 107 27.74 8.86 9.43
CA LYS A 107 27.79 10.26 9.85
C LYS A 107 26.44 10.95 9.78
N ASP A 108 25.72 10.78 8.68
CA ASP A 108 24.57 11.62 8.36
C ASP A 108 23.25 10.83 8.40
N HIS A 109 23.21 9.71 7.68
CA HIS A 109 21.95 8.99 7.45
C HIS A 109 21.54 8.10 8.61
N GLU A 110 22.48 7.48 9.33
CA GLU A 110 22.20 6.68 10.53
C GLU A 110 21.61 7.57 11.63
N VAL A 111 22.14 8.78 11.81
CA VAL A 111 21.60 9.75 12.76
C VAL A 111 20.17 10.16 12.40
N MET A 112 19.92 10.49 11.13
CA MET A 112 18.59 10.85 10.64
C MET A 112 17.59 9.69 10.79
N VAL A 113 17.95 8.47 10.37
CA VAL A 113 17.09 7.29 10.44
C VAL A 113 16.68 7.00 11.89
N LEU A 114 17.64 7.02 12.82
CA LEU A 114 17.34 6.78 14.23
C LEU A 114 16.51 7.93 14.84
N GLY A 115 16.74 9.17 14.40
CA GLY A 115 15.94 10.33 14.79
C GLY A 115 14.47 10.17 14.38
N GLN A 116 14.21 9.74 13.14
CA GLN A 116 12.85 9.48 12.66
C GLN A 116 12.16 8.35 13.45
N VAL A 117 12.88 7.27 13.78
CA VAL A 117 12.34 6.21 14.65
C VAL A 117 12.01 6.77 16.05
N ALA A 118 12.87 7.61 16.62
CA ALA A 118 12.66 8.22 17.93
C ALA A 118 11.41 9.12 17.96
N GLU A 119 11.20 9.93 16.92
CA GLU A 119 9.99 10.77 16.78
C GLU A 119 8.72 9.93 16.77
N HIS A 120 8.71 8.79 16.06
CA HIS A 120 7.57 7.89 16.04
C HIS A 120 7.36 7.17 17.39
N VAL A 121 8.42 6.83 18.11
CA VAL A 121 8.32 6.25 19.46
C VAL A 121 7.69 7.25 20.43
N VAL A 122 8.17 8.49 20.46
CA VAL A 122 7.59 9.54 21.31
C VAL A 122 6.12 9.76 20.96
N ARG A 123 5.80 9.84 19.66
CA ARG A 123 4.40 9.98 19.20
C ARG A 123 3.51 8.85 19.66
N LEU A 124 3.99 7.61 19.63
CA LEU A 124 3.24 6.44 20.11
C LEU A 124 3.01 6.49 21.63
N ALA A 125 3.94 7.08 22.39
CA ALA A 125 3.83 7.20 23.84
C ALA A 125 3.02 8.42 24.31
N THR A 126 2.93 9.46 23.49
CA THR A 126 2.22 10.72 23.82
C THR A 126 0.88 10.86 23.11
N ALA A 127 0.56 9.98 22.16
CA ALA A 127 -0.77 9.95 21.58
C ALA A 127 -1.78 9.74 22.72
N PRO A 128 -2.82 10.59 22.86
CA PRO A 128 -3.94 10.21 23.70
C PRO A 128 -4.37 8.83 23.20
N ALA A 129 -4.73 7.92 24.11
CA ALA A 129 -5.44 6.72 23.70
C ALA A 129 -6.64 7.20 22.88
N GLU A 130 -6.52 7.20 21.56
CA GLU A 130 -7.69 7.16 20.69
C GLU A 130 -8.49 6.02 21.29
N PRO A 131 -9.77 6.25 21.67
CA PRO A 131 -10.56 5.17 22.22
C PRO A 131 -10.37 4.02 21.26
N GLU A 132 -9.78 2.93 21.77
CA GLU A 132 -10.04 1.61 21.22
C GLU A 132 -11.55 1.62 21.06
N ALA A 133 -12.00 1.75 19.82
CA ALA A 133 -13.41 1.79 19.55
C ALA A 133 -13.89 0.43 20.01
N GLU A 134 -14.43 0.42 21.21
CA GLU A 134 -15.23 -0.64 21.77
C GLU A 134 -16.11 -1.15 20.64
N GLU A 135 -16.24 -2.47 20.62
CA GLU A 135 -17.21 -3.20 19.85
C GLU A 135 -18.59 -2.55 19.99
N GLY A 136 -18.84 -1.54 19.16
CA GLY A 136 -20.11 -0.85 19.06
C GLY A 136 -21.05 -1.76 18.32
N ALA A 137 -21.85 -2.47 19.11
CA ALA A 137 -22.98 -3.25 18.68
C ALA A 137 -23.79 -2.49 17.61
N PHE A 138 -23.78 -3.03 16.39
CA PHE A 138 -24.89 -2.81 15.47
C PHE A 138 -26.07 -3.63 16.01
N PRO A 139 -27.26 -3.04 16.19
CA PRO A 139 -28.44 -3.83 16.51
C PRO A 139 -28.85 -4.61 15.25
N GLY A 140 -28.78 -5.94 15.32
CA GLY A 140 -29.52 -6.84 14.45
C GLY A 140 -28.66 -7.74 13.55
N GLY A 141 -28.55 -9.01 13.93
CA GLY A 141 -28.17 -10.11 13.05
C GLY A 141 -27.06 -11.00 13.60
N GLU A 142 -27.41 -11.91 14.51
CA GLU A 142 -26.56 -13.01 14.95
C GLU A 142 -26.14 -13.88 13.76
N GLY A 143 -24.84 -14.17 13.66
CA GLY A 143 -24.28 -15.09 12.66
C GLY A 143 -22.78 -14.88 12.44
N GLU A 144 -21.96 -15.62 13.20
CA GLU A 144 -20.58 -16.04 12.90
C GLU A 144 -19.58 -14.99 12.36
N ARG A 145 -18.65 -14.55 13.23
CA ARG A 145 -17.43 -13.82 12.83
C ARG A 145 -16.47 -14.74 12.05
N SER A 146 -16.82 -15.05 10.81
CA SER A 146 -15.88 -15.50 9.78
C SER A 146 -15.10 -14.28 9.30
N ALA A 147 -13.80 -14.42 9.03
CA ALA A 147 -12.95 -13.37 8.46
C ALA A 147 -13.42 -13.04 7.04
N VAL A 148 -14.45 -12.20 6.91
CA VAL A 148 -15.10 -11.94 5.63
C VAL A 148 -14.11 -11.22 4.70
N THR A 149 -13.67 -11.89 3.63
CA THR A 149 -12.74 -11.34 2.63
C THR A 149 -13.37 -10.26 1.74
N HIS A 150 -14.68 -10.08 1.85
CA HIS A 150 -15.46 -9.08 1.12
C HIS A 150 -16.37 -8.31 2.09
N ARG A 151 -16.53 -7.02 1.89
CA ARG A 151 -17.45 -6.21 2.68
C ARG A 151 -18.22 -5.25 1.79
N THR A 152 -19.53 -5.14 1.99
CA THR A 152 -20.36 -4.14 1.32
C THR A 152 -20.38 -2.83 2.11
N VAL A 153 -20.24 -1.71 1.42
CA VAL A 153 -20.31 -0.36 1.98
C VAL A 153 -21.44 0.40 1.29
N ARG A 154 -22.45 0.81 2.05
CA ARG A 154 -23.57 1.62 1.54
C ARG A 154 -23.21 3.10 1.62
N VAL A 155 -23.33 3.81 0.51
CA VAL A 155 -22.96 5.22 0.38
C VAL A 155 -24.12 5.99 -0.22
N LEU A 156 -24.32 7.24 0.21
CA LEU A 156 -25.32 8.12 -0.41
C LEU A 156 -24.61 9.03 -1.41
N VAL A 157 -24.95 8.92 -2.70
CA VAL A 157 -24.38 9.72 -3.78
C VAL A 157 -25.52 10.33 -4.59
N GLY A 158 -25.51 11.66 -4.76
CA GLY A 158 -26.55 12.37 -5.52
C GLY A 158 -27.98 12.13 -4.99
N GLY A 159 -28.14 11.86 -3.69
CA GLY A 159 -29.43 11.51 -3.08
C GLY A 159 -29.88 10.05 -3.25
N ARG A 160 -29.11 9.21 -3.96
CA ARG A 160 -29.35 7.76 -4.14
C ARG A 160 -28.43 6.94 -3.25
N GLN A 161 -28.93 5.85 -2.67
CA GLN A 161 -28.06 4.87 -2.03
C GLN A 161 -27.43 3.96 -3.08
N VAL A 162 -26.09 3.85 -3.04
CA VAL A 162 -25.30 2.96 -3.87
C VAL A 162 -24.55 1.99 -2.96
N VAL A 163 -24.33 0.76 -3.44
CA VAL A 163 -23.55 -0.27 -2.74
C VAL A 163 -22.19 -0.38 -3.40
N LEU A 164 -21.13 -0.30 -2.60
CA LEU A 164 -19.75 -0.58 -3.01
C LEU A 164 -19.31 -1.91 -2.43
N THR A 165 -18.48 -2.65 -3.15
CA THR A 165 -17.87 -3.90 -2.64
C THR A 165 -16.39 -3.68 -2.33
N VAL A 166 -15.95 -4.06 -1.14
CA VAL A 166 -14.55 -3.93 -0.69
C VAL A 166 -13.95 -5.32 -0.50
N HIS A 167 -12.95 -5.64 -1.32
CA HIS A 167 -12.17 -6.86 -1.31
C HIS A 167 -10.94 -6.69 -0.42
N MET A 168 -10.77 -7.57 0.57
CA MET A 168 -9.66 -7.58 1.52
C MET A 168 -8.74 -8.76 1.26
N HIS A 169 -8.04 -8.73 0.14
CA HIS A 169 -7.08 -9.75 -0.26
C HIS A 169 -6.12 -9.20 -1.33
N PRO A 170 -5.02 -9.91 -1.64
CA PRO A 170 -4.20 -9.63 -2.81
C PRO A 170 -5.02 -9.54 -4.11
N VAL A 171 -4.65 -8.63 -5.01
CA VAL A 171 -5.40 -8.32 -6.24
C VAL A 171 -5.43 -9.49 -7.24
N ASP A 172 -4.47 -10.40 -7.16
CA ASP A 172 -4.37 -11.62 -7.95
C ASP A 172 -5.39 -12.70 -7.55
N LEU A 173 -6.15 -12.49 -6.47
CA LEU A 173 -7.28 -13.32 -6.05
C LEU A 173 -8.64 -12.71 -6.42
N LEU A 174 -8.66 -11.59 -7.16
CA LEU A 174 -9.91 -10.91 -7.55
C LEU A 174 -10.72 -11.79 -8.50
N ARG A 175 -12.00 -11.97 -8.18
CA ARG A 175 -12.94 -12.77 -8.96
C ARG A 175 -14.20 -11.98 -9.28
N ASP A 176 -14.83 -12.36 -10.38
CA ASP A 176 -16.18 -11.93 -10.77
C ASP A 176 -16.34 -10.40 -10.86
N VAL A 177 -15.30 -9.73 -11.37
CA VAL A 177 -15.33 -8.30 -11.72
C VAL A 177 -14.86 -8.13 -13.15
N ASP A 178 -15.68 -7.53 -14.01
CA ASP A 178 -15.41 -7.36 -15.44
C ASP A 178 -14.09 -6.63 -15.71
N VAL A 179 -13.81 -5.55 -14.96
CA VAL A 179 -12.64 -4.69 -15.18
C VAL A 179 -11.86 -4.46 -13.89
N VAL A 180 -10.54 -4.63 -13.93
CA VAL A 180 -9.64 -4.21 -12.84
C VAL A 180 -8.69 -3.12 -13.30
N VAL A 181 -8.52 -2.07 -12.49
CA VAL A 181 -7.62 -0.96 -12.79
C VAL A 181 -6.21 -1.23 -12.27
N SER A 182 -5.23 -1.21 -13.18
CA SER A 182 -3.81 -1.45 -12.91
C SER A 182 -3.01 -0.15 -12.95
N PRO A 183 -2.43 0.34 -11.83
CA PRO A 183 -1.60 1.54 -11.85
C PRO A 183 -0.22 1.26 -12.46
N ILE A 184 0.11 1.94 -13.56
CA ILE A 184 1.41 1.82 -14.24
C ILE A 184 2.04 3.20 -14.48
N ASN A 185 3.28 3.20 -14.96
CA ASN A 185 3.98 4.44 -15.28
C ASN A 185 3.57 5.01 -16.65
N VAL A 186 3.91 6.28 -16.87
CA VAL A 186 3.58 6.99 -18.12
C VAL A 186 4.28 6.45 -19.36
N HIS A 187 5.29 5.58 -19.24
CA HIS A 187 5.86 4.87 -20.40
C HIS A 187 5.15 3.57 -20.73
N LEU A 188 4.04 3.27 -20.04
CA LEU A 188 3.29 2.03 -20.15
C LEU A 188 4.13 0.77 -19.85
N ALA A 189 5.27 0.95 -19.17
CA ALA A 189 6.16 -0.16 -18.86
C ALA A 189 5.62 -0.96 -17.67
N LEU A 190 5.40 -2.26 -17.89
CA LEU A 190 4.99 -3.17 -16.83
C LEU A 190 6.13 -3.42 -15.85
N PRO A 191 5.86 -3.46 -14.54
CA PRO A 191 6.85 -3.93 -13.58
C PRO A 191 7.17 -5.41 -13.81
N GLU A 192 8.36 -5.78 -13.36
CA GLU A 192 8.84 -7.14 -13.30
C GLU A 192 7.92 -7.97 -12.39
N ALA A 193 7.62 -9.18 -12.84
CA ALA A 193 6.66 -10.07 -12.22
C ALA A 193 6.92 -10.29 -10.72
N TYR A 194 8.16 -10.38 -10.26
CA TYR A 194 8.48 -10.63 -8.85
C TYR A 194 8.29 -9.42 -7.91
N LYS A 195 7.93 -8.24 -8.42
CA LYS A 195 7.67 -7.06 -7.58
C LYS A 195 6.33 -7.18 -6.83
N SER A 196 6.22 -6.45 -5.72
CA SER A 196 5.06 -6.49 -4.82
C SER A 196 3.98 -5.43 -5.10
N SER A 197 4.05 -4.76 -6.25
CA SER A 197 3.07 -3.76 -6.68
C SER A 197 1.79 -4.40 -7.23
N VAL A 198 0.69 -3.65 -7.24
CA VAL A 198 -0.59 -4.10 -7.83
C VAL A 198 -0.41 -4.51 -9.29
N ALA A 199 0.26 -3.68 -10.10
CA ALA A 199 0.51 -4.01 -11.51
C ALA A 199 1.40 -5.25 -11.70
N ALA A 200 2.37 -5.50 -10.81
CA ALA A 200 3.17 -6.73 -10.87
C ALA A 200 2.35 -7.97 -10.52
N SER A 201 1.49 -7.88 -9.50
CA SER A 201 0.56 -8.96 -9.16
C SER A 201 -0.45 -9.24 -10.27
N LEU A 202 -1.03 -8.19 -10.86
CA LEU A 202 -1.96 -8.34 -11.99
C LEU A 202 -1.27 -8.95 -13.21
N ARG A 203 -0.07 -8.50 -13.56
CA ARG A 203 0.73 -9.10 -14.63
C ARG A 203 0.95 -10.59 -14.37
N ARG A 204 1.47 -10.95 -13.20
CA ARG A 204 1.71 -12.37 -12.83
C ARG A 204 0.46 -13.23 -12.96
N ALA A 205 -0.68 -12.73 -12.50
CA ALA A 205 -1.93 -13.46 -12.51
C ALA A 205 -2.56 -13.55 -13.91
N ALA A 206 -2.27 -12.59 -14.78
CA ALA A 206 -2.72 -12.56 -16.16
C ALA A 206 -1.81 -13.35 -17.12
N THR A 207 -0.55 -13.59 -16.75
CA THR A 207 0.41 -14.40 -17.49
C THR A 207 -0.10 -15.84 -17.64
N VAL A 208 0.06 -16.41 -18.83
CA VAL A 208 -0.22 -17.83 -19.09
C VAL A 208 1.03 -18.64 -18.75
N TRP A 209 0.93 -19.46 -17.73
CA TRP A 209 2.04 -20.28 -17.24
C TRP A 209 1.96 -21.71 -17.79
N GLY A 210 3.11 -22.26 -18.15
CA GLY A 210 3.27 -23.68 -18.40
C GLY A 210 3.32 -24.47 -17.11
N VAL A 211 3.09 -25.79 -17.22
CA VAL A 211 3.08 -26.71 -16.08
C VAL A 211 4.41 -26.77 -15.31
N THR A 212 5.51 -26.38 -15.96
CA THR A 212 6.86 -26.28 -15.41
C THR A 212 7.16 -24.95 -14.73
N GLY A 213 6.24 -23.99 -14.77
CA GLY A 213 6.45 -22.62 -14.27
C GLY A 213 7.10 -21.67 -15.27
N ASP A 214 7.26 -22.09 -16.54
CA ASP A 214 7.71 -21.22 -17.62
C ASP A 214 6.59 -20.28 -18.08
N VAL A 215 6.94 -19.07 -18.52
CA VAL A 215 5.98 -18.15 -19.16
C VAL A 215 5.71 -18.62 -20.58
N ILE A 216 4.48 -19.08 -20.86
CA ILE A 216 4.04 -19.43 -22.22
C ILE A 216 3.66 -18.16 -22.98
N ASP A 217 2.90 -17.28 -22.33
CA ASP A 217 2.39 -16.05 -22.95
C ASP A 217 2.19 -14.93 -21.91
N ASP A 218 2.48 -13.69 -22.31
CA ASP A 218 2.24 -12.46 -21.51
C ASP A 218 1.32 -11.51 -22.29
N PRO A 219 0.01 -11.85 -22.37
CA PRO A 219 -0.96 -11.11 -23.20
C PRO A 219 -1.16 -9.66 -22.73
N VAL A 220 -0.84 -9.35 -21.47
CA VAL A 220 -0.91 -7.99 -20.94
C VAL A 220 0.23 -7.14 -21.50
N HIS A 221 1.45 -7.69 -21.53
CA HIS A 221 2.61 -7.03 -22.14
C HIS A 221 2.40 -6.80 -23.62
N ASP A 222 1.95 -7.82 -24.35
CA ASP A 222 1.72 -7.74 -25.78
C ASP A 222 0.58 -6.78 -26.14
N GLY A 223 -0.52 -6.81 -25.39
CA GLY A 223 -1.63 -5.86 -25.56
C GLY A 223 -1.24 -4.41 -25.35
N LEU A 224 -0.39 -4.11 -24.34
CA LEU A 224 0.15 -2.76 -24.14
C LEU A 224 1.08 -2.33 -25.28
N ARG A 225 1.90 -3.26 -25.79
CA ARG A 225 2.78 -3.01 -26.93
C ARG A 225 2.01 -2.72 -28.21
N GLU A 226 1.00 -3.51 -28.50
CA GLU A 226 0.12 -3.33 -29.65
C GLU A 226 -0.63 -2.00 -29.56
N TRP A 227 -1.17 -1.66 -28.39
CA TRP A 227 -1.80 -0.37 -28.17
C TRP A 227 -0.82 0.79 -28.41
N ALA A 228 0.40 0.71 -27.87
CA ALA A 228 1.41 1.74 -28.03
C ALA A 228 1.88 1.90 -29.49
N ALA A 229 1.89 0.80 -30.25
CA ALA A 229 2.15 0.84 -31.69
C ALA A 229 1.01 1.55 -32.44
N ARG A 230 -0.24 1.17 -32.20
CA ARG A 230 -1.43 1.78 -32.82
C ARG A 230 -1.55 3.28 -32.55
N HIS A 231 -1.09 3.74 -31.39
CA HIS A 231 -1.17 5.15 -30.97
C HIS A 231 0.13 5.93 -31.18
N SER A 232 1.15 5.35 -31.82
CA SER A 232 2.46 6.00 -32.07
C SER A 232 3.14 6.51 -30.79
N THR A 233 2.95 5.81 -29.68
CA THR A 233 3.52 6.12 -28.35
C THR A 233 4.59 5.12 -27.92
N SER A 234 4.97 4.19 -28.80
CA SER A 234 6.04 3.22 -28.55
C SER A 234 7.33 3.92 -28.11
N GLY A 235 7.79 3.61 -26.89
CA GLY A 235 9.00 4.21 -26.29
C GLY A 235 8.83 5.66 -25.79
N ARG A 236 7.64 6.24 -25.87
CA ARG A 236 7.35 7.62 -25.43
C ARG A 236 6.42 7.61 -24.22
N ALA A 237 6.55 8.63 -23.39
CA ALA A 237 5.60 8.84 -22.30
C ALA A 237 4.23 9.27 -22.88
N VAL A 238 3.15 8.68 -22.37
CA VAL A 238 1.79 9.19 -22.50
C VAL A 238 1.52 10.29 -21.46
N LEU A 239 0.42 11.00 -21.62
CA LEU A 239 0.00 11.98 -20.61
C LEU A 239 -0.39 11.26 -19.31
N PRO A 240 -0.03 11.79 -18.13
CA PRO A 240 -0.55 11.28 -16.87
C PRO A 240 -2.09 11.30 -16.85
N GLY A 241 -2.70 10.22 -16.40
CA GLY A 241 -4.15 10.02 -16.43
C GLY A 241 -4.67 9.30 -17.68
N THR A 242 -3.81 9.00 -18.67
CA THR A 242 -4.17 8.10 -19.78
C THR A 242 -4.51 6.70 -19.25
N VAL A 243 -5.56 6.09 -19.80
CA VAL A 243 -5.96 4.72 -19.49
C VAL A 243 -5.89 3.88 -20.76
N VAL A 244 -5.22 2.74 -20.67
CA VAL A 244 -5.09 1.78 -21.77
C VAL A 244 -5.81 0.49 -21.40
N ALA A 245 -6.76 0.04 -22.21
CA ALA A 245 -7.46 -1.22 -21.96
C ALA A 245 -6.79 -2.37 -22.72
N THR A 246 -6.52 -3.48 -22.03
CA THR A 246 -6.06 -4.74 -22.64
C THR A 246 -7.01 -5.88 -22.28
N GLY A 247 -6.81 -7.04 -22.91
CA GLY A 247 -7.33 -8.30 -22.39
C GLY A 247 -6.74 -8.62 -21.01
N SER A 248 -7.38 -9.52 -20.28
CA SER A 248 -7.01 -9.94 -18.93
C SER A 248 -6.14 -11.21 -18.87
N GLY A 249 -5.89 -11.86 -20.00
CA GLY A 249 -5.11 -13.09 -20.07
C GLY A 249 -5.72 -14.20 -19.20
N ALA A 250 -4.89 -14.87 -18.41
CA ALA A 250 -5.32 -15.96 -17.52
C ALA A 250 -6.34 -15.52 -16.44
N LEU A 251 -6.43 -14.22 -16.12
CA LEU A 251 -7.46 -13.70 -15.20
C LEU A 251 -8.89 -13.83 -15.78
N ALA A 252 -9.06 -14.07 -17.07
CA ALA A 252 -10.36 -14.38 -17.68
C ALA A 252 -11.05 -15.58 -17.01
N ALA A 253 -10.27 -16.59 -16.57
CA ALA A 253 -10.81 -17.74 -15.85
C ALA A 253 -11.34 -17.39 -14.44
N GLN A 254 -11.01 -16.21 -13.93
CA GLN A 254 -11.50 -15.67 -12.66
C GLN A 254 -12.68 -14.70 -12.84
N GLY A 255 -13.19 -14.54 -14.07
CA GLY A 255 -14.25 -13.59 -14.37
C GLY A 255 -13.76 -12.15 -14.59
N VAL A 256 -12.46 -11.90 -14.56
CA VAL A 256 -11.88 -10.60 -14.95
C VAL A 256 -11.70 -10.56 -16.44
N ARG A 257 -12.40 -9.65 -17.13
CA ARG A 257 -12.48 -9.64 -18.59
C ARG A 257 -11.51 -8.65 -19.22
N ARG A 258 -11.30 -7.49 -18.58
CA ARG A 258 -10.37 -6.44 -19.04
C ARG A 258 -9.46 -5.95 -17.91
N ILE A 259 -8.29 -5.46 -18.30
CA ILE A 259 -7.41 -4.69 -17.41
C ILE A 259 -7.32 -3.28 -17.97
N HIS A 260 -7.66 -2.28 -17.15
CA HIS A 260 -7.52 -0.87 -17.47
C HIS A 260 -6.24 -0.34 -16.83
N HIS A 261 -5.23 -0.11 -17.65
CA HIS A 261 -3.92 0.35 -17.21
C HIS A 261 -3.91 1.87 -17.07
N ALA A 262 -3.93 2.35 -15.83
CA ALA A 262 -3.90 3.75 -15.49
C ALA A 262 -2.46 4.27 -15.44
N ALA A 263 -2.06 5.06 -16.43
CA ALA A 263 -0.75 5.70 -16.52
C ALA A 263 -0.69 6.92 -15.58
N ILE A 264 -0.39 6.69 -14.30
CA ILE A 264 -0.42 7.74 -13.26
C ILE A 264 0.94 8.01 -12.63
N ALA A 265 1.89 7.09 -12.79
CA ALA A 265 3.21 7.18 -12.17
C ALA A 265 4.22 7.81 -13.13
N VAL A 266 4.70 9.01 -12.80
CA VAL A 266 5.74 9.69 -13.56
C VAL A 266 7.10 9.32 -12.97
N PRO A 267 7.99 8.62 -13.70
CA PRO A 267 9.30 8.26 -13.15
C PRO A 267 10.09 9.51 -12.78
N ARG A 268 10.76 9.47 -11.62
CA ARG A 268 11.69 10.51 -11.22
C ARG A 268 13.06 10.24 -11.84
N ALA A 269 13.59 11.19 -12.61
CA ALA A 269 14.87 11.04 -13.28
C ALA A 269 16.00 10.74 -12.28
N GLY A 270 16.82 9.73 -12.59
CA GLY A 270 17.94 9.32 -11.74
C GLY A 270 17.57 8.49 -10.51
N THR A 271 16.29 8.13 -10.31
CA THR A 271 15.85 7.27 -9.20
C THR A 271 14.97 6.12 -9.67
N ASN A 272 14.59 5.23 -8.74
CA ASN A 272 13.62 4.15 -8.98
C ASN A 272 12.20 4.52 -8.49
N ASP A 273 11.99 5.81 -8.21
CA ASP A 273 10.77 6.34 -7.60
C ASP A 273 9.86 6.98 -8.65
N TYR A 274 8.63 7.24 -8.23
CA TYR A 274 7.62 7.86 -9.08
C TYR A 274 6.97 9.02 -8.35
N ASP A 275 6.67 10.07 -9.11
CA ASP A 275 5.76 11.11 -8.69
C ASP A 275 4.34 10.75 -9.15
N VAL A 276 3.41 10.73 -8.21
CA VAL A 276 1.98 10.55 -8.49
C VAL A 276 1.22 11.72 -7.90
N LEU A 277 0.54 12.49 -8.75
CA LEU A 277 -0.32 13.58 -8.31
C LEU A 277 -1.76 13.08 -8.13
N PRO A 278 -2.48 13.51 -7.08
CA PRO A 278 -3.89 13.13 -6.88
C PRO A 278 -4.77 13.46 -8.10
N ALA A 279 -4.48 14.58 -8.79
CA ALA A 279 -5.19 14.95 -10.02
C ALA A 279 -5.04 13.92 -11.15
N HIS A 280 -3.87 13.26 -11.28
CA HIS A 280 -3.68 12.20 -12.27
C HIS A 280 -4.49 10.95 -11.92
N VAL A 281 -4.63 10.64 -10.62
CA VAL A 281 -5.47 9.55 -10.13
C VAL A 281 -6.94 9.83 -10.46
N THR A 282 -7.46 11.01 -10.11
CA THR A 282 -8.84 11.39 -10.42
C THR A 282 -9.10 11.34 -11.93
N THR A 283 -8.18 11.87 -12.74
CA THR A 283 -8.28 11.83 -14.21
C THR A 283 -8.32 10.40 -14.74
N ALA A 284 -7.42 9.53 -14.26
CA ALA A 284 -7.38 8.13 -14.69
C ALA A 284 -8.66 7.37 -14.30
N VAL A 285 -9.25 7.63 -13.14
CA VAL A 285 -10.49 6.98 -12.72
C VAL A 285 -11.66 7.43 -13.61
N SER A 286 -11.80 8.72 -13.87
CA SER A 286 -12.81 9.22 -14.81
C SER A 286 -12.62 8.62 -16.22
N ARG A 287 -11.37 8.51 -16.69
CA ARG A 287 -11.07 7.87 -17.97
C ARG A 287 -11.34 6.37 -17.98
N SER A 288 -11.14 5.66 -16.86
CA SER A 288 -11.47 4.24 -16.75
C SER A 288 -12.96 4.01 -16.92
N PHE A 289 -13.81 4.87 -16.34
CA PHE A 289 -15.26 4.82 -16.56
C PHE A 289 -15.65 5.14 -18.00
N ALA A 290 -15.02 6.12 -18.64
CA ALA A 290 -15.27 6.44 -20.05
C ALA A 290 -14.93 5.24 -20.96
N VAL A 291 -13.76 4.64 -20.77
CA VAL A 291 -13.34 3.43 -21.51
C VAL A 291 -14.27 2.25 -21.20
N LEU A 292 -14.68 2.06 -19.94
CA LEU A 292 -15.65 1.02 -19.58
C LEU A 292 -16.98 1.20 -20.33
N ALA A 293 -17.49 2.42 -20.41
CA ALA A 293 -18.74 2.72 -21.12
C ALA A 293 -18.61 2.42 -22.63
N GLU A 294 -17.49 2.81 -23.24
CA GLU A 294 -17.19 2.54 -24.65
C GLU A 294 -17.13 1.03 -24.95
N GLU A 295 -16.47 0.26 -24.08
CA GLU A 295 -16.28 -1.19 -24.25
C GLU A 295 -17.53 -2.00 -23.89
N SER A 296 -18.33 -1.53 -22.92
CA SER A 296 -19.55 -2.20 -22.47
C SER A 296 -20.55 -2.38 -23.62
N GLY A 297 -20.73 -1.36 -24.47
CA GLY A 297 -21.61 -1.42 -25.64
C GLY A 297 -21.10 -2.33 -26.78
N GLN A 298 -19.83 -2.72 -26.75
CA GLN A 298 -19.18 -3.52 -27.79
C GLN A 298 -19.00 -4.99 -27.39
N THR A 299 -19.37 -5.35 -26.16
CA THR A 299 -19.10 -6.68 -25.60
C THR A 299 -20.40 -7.38 -25.18
N ALA A 300 -20.52 -8.67 -25.46
CA ALA A 300 -21.64 -9.51 -25.01
C ALA A 300 -21.14 -10.59 -24.03
N PRO A 301 -21.66 -10.66 -22.78
CA PRO A 301 -22.56 -9.68 -22.14
C PRO A 301 -21.87 -8.32 -21.91
N PRO A 302 -22.62 -7.22 -21.74
CA PRO A 302 -22.03 -5.91 -21.43
C PRO A 302 -21.17 -5.96 -20.18
N LEU A 303 -20.09 -5.17 -20.14
CA LEU A 303 -19.28 -4.97 -18.92
C LEU A 303 -20.09 -4.11 -17.95
N ARG A 304 -20.16 -4.48 -16.67
CA ARG A 304 -20.98 -3.76 -15.65
C ARG A 304 -20.20 -3.39 -14.39
N SER A 305 -19.04 -4.01 -14.16
CA SER A 305 -18.29 -3.87 -12.91
C SER A 305 -16.86 -3.39 -13.11
N VAL A 306 -16.36 -2.58 -12.17
CA VAL A 306 -14.98 -2.08 -12.16
C VAL A 306 -14.39 -2.08 -10.74
N CYS A 307 -13.16 -2.57 -10.62
CA CYS A 307 -12.41 -2.63 -9.36
C CYS A 307 -11.23 -1.65 -9.35
N PHE A 308 -11.19 -0.80 -8.32
CA PHE A 308 -10.12 0.14 -8.07
C PHE A 308 -9.25 -0.29 -6.87
N PRO A 309 -7.93 -0.41 -7.03
CA PRO A 309 -7.02 -0.38 -5.88
C PRO A 309 -6.87 1.07 -5.36
N LEU A 310 -6.16 1.25 -4.25
CA LEU A 310 -5.69 2.58 -3.83
C LEU A 310 -4.56 3.06 -4.74
N LEU A 311 -4.93 3.71 -5.84
CA LEU A 311 -4.03 4.14 -6.91
C LEU A 311 -2.93 5.10 -6.42
N GLY A 312 -1.68 4.82 -6.79
CA GLY A 312 -0.52 5.64 -6.43
C GLY A 312 0.01 5.48 -5.00
N SER A 313 -0.68 4.71 -4.15
CA SER A 313 -0.34 4.59 -2.73
C SER A 313 0.75 3.57 -2.37
N GLY A 314 1.30 2.88 -3.37
CA GLY A 314 2.48 2.03 -3.22
C GLY A 314 3.75 2.83 -3.45
N ARG A 315 4.53 2.44 -4.47
CA ARG A 315 5.77 3.15 -4.86
C ARG A 315 5.60 4.61 -5.29
N GLY A 316 4.37 5.05 -5.55
CA GLY A 316 4.07 6.46 -5.84
C GLY A 316 3.99 7.34 -4.59
N GLY A 317 4.03 6.75 -3.40
CA GLY A 317 4.11 7.48 -2.13
C GLY A 317 2.85 8.23 -1.69
N LEU A 318 1.72 8.10 -2.41
CA LEU A 318 0.48 8.77 -1.98
C LEU A 318 -0.04 8.17 -0.67
N PRO A 319 -0.33 8.98 0.37
CA PRO A 319 -1.03 8.49 1.55
C PRO A 319 -2.37 7.87 1.17
N TYR A 320 -2.78 6.81 1.88
CA TYR A 320 -4.00 6.05 1.55
C TYR A 320 -5.25 6.94 1.48
N HIS A 321 -5.37 7.91 2.39
CA HIS A 321 -6.51 8.84 2.42
C HIS A 321 -6.53 9.78 1.21
N VAL A 322 -5.36 10.30 0.79
CA VAL A 322 -5.23 11.13 -0.41
C VAL A 322 -5.57 10.33 -1.67
N SER A 323 -5.05 9.10 -1.79
CA SER A 323 -5.37 8.18 -2.88
C SER A 323 -6.87 7.88 -2.93
N LEU A 324 -7.46 7.52 -1.79
CA LEU A 324 -8.89 7.24 -1.69
C LEU A 324 -9.74 8.47 -2.05
N GLY A 325 -9.42 9.65 -1.52
CA GLY A 325 -10.12 10.89 -1.85
C GLY A 325 -10.07 11.20 -3.35
N ALA A 326 -8.91 11.00 -3.99
CA ALA A 326 -8.76 11.21 -5.42
C ALA A 326 -9.56 10.21 -6.28
N VAL A 327 -9.57 8.93 -5.91
CA VAL A 327 -10.39 7.90 -6.58
C VAL A 327 -11.87 8.18 -6.35
N TRP A 328 -12.26 8.43 -5.10
CA TRP A 328 -13.64 8.65 -4.70
C TRP A 328 -14.24 9.88 -5.38
N ALA A 329 -13.49 10.97 -5.53
CA ALA A 329 -13.98 12.17 -6.22
C ALA A 329 -14.49 11.89 -7.64
N ALA A 330 -13.80 11.01 -8.39
CA ALA A 330 -14.23 10.61 -9.73
C ALA A 330 -15.37 9.57 -9.70
N VAL A 331 -15.30 8.58 -8.79
CA VAL A 331 -16.36 7.58 -8.61
C VAL A 331 -17.68 8.25 -8.21
N GLU A 332 -17.65 9.15 -7.24
CA GLU A 332 -18.81 9.89 -6.76
C GLU A 332 -19.42 10.72 -7.90
N ALA A 333 -18.59 11.42 -8.68
CA ALA A 333 -19.05 12.19 -9.82
C ALA A 333 -19.76 11.34 -10.87
N GLU A 334 -19.27 10.12 -11.17
CA GLU A 334 -19.96 9.23 -12.11
C GLU A 334 -21.26 8.65 -11.55
N LEU A 335 -21.24 8.18 -10.32
CA LEU A 335 -22.43 7.61 -9.68
C LEU A 335 -23.53 8.67 -9.48
N ALA A 336 -23.15 9.94 -9.25
CA ALA A 336 -24.06 11.07 -9.13
C ALA A 336 -24.74 11.43 -10.45
N ARG A 337 -24.13 11.12 -11.61
CA ARG A 337 -24.78 11.25 -12.93
C ARG A 337 -25.80 10.15 -13.21
N GLY A 338 -25.98 9.20 -12.29
CA GLY A 338 -26.93 8.11 -12.42
C GLY A 338 -26.37 6.86 -13.08
N ALA A 339 -25.04 6.75 -13.24
CA ALA A 339 -24.43 5.52 -13.73
C ALA A 339 -24.73 4.33 -12.80
N ASP A 340 -24.99 3.17 -13.38
CA ASP A 340 -25.36 1.93 -12.69
C ASP A 340 -24.21 0.90 -12.74
N TRP A 341 -22.99 1.38 -12.45
CA TRP A 341 -21.80 0.54 -12.40
C TRP A 341 -21.69 -0.15 -11.04
N ASP A 342 -21.34 -1.43 -11.06
CA ASP A 342 -20.93 -2.17 -9.87
C ASP A 342 -19.49 -1.75 -9.53
N VAL A 343 -19.30 -0.96 -8.48
CA VAL A 343 -18.00 -0.40 -8.11
C VAL A 343 -17.37 -1.19 -6.96
N HIS A 344 -16.16 -1.66 -7.20
CA HIS A 344 -15.38 -2.46 -6.27
C HIS A 344 -14.10 -1.72 -5.86
N PHE A 345 -13.65 -1.97 -4.64
CA PHE A 345 -12.33 -1.59 -4.14
C PHE A 345 -11.55 -2.83 -3.72
N VAL A 346 -10.25 -2.89 -4.03
CA VAL A 346 -9.38 -3.98 -3.57
C VAL A 346 -8.22 -3.45 -2.75
N VAL A 347 -8.06 -3.98 -1.55
CA VAL A 347 -7.03 -3.58 -0.58
C VAL A 347 -6.48 -4.81 0.14
N ARG A 348 -5.22 -4.74 0.57
CA ARG A 348 -4.55 -5.88 1.22
C ARG A 348 -4.64 -5.88 2.74
N THR A 349 -5.00 -4.76 3.36
CA THR A 349 -4.89 -4.60 4.82
C THR A 349 -6.23 -4.17 5.43
N PRO A 350 -6.55 -4.63 6.66
CA PRO A 350 -7.73 -4.18 7.38
C PRO A 350 -7.76 -2.66 7.57
N ARG A 351 -6.60 -2.01 7.77
CA ARG A 351 -6.49 -0.54 7.90
C ARG A 351 -6.95 0.18 6.62
N ALA A 352 -6.52 -0.29 5.45
CA ALA A 352 -6.95 0.28 4.18
C ALA A 352 -8.45 0.02 3.93
N ALA A 353 -8.96 -1.15 4.31
CA ALA A 353 -10.38 -1.47 4.17
C ALA A 353 -11.26 -0.61 5.09
N ALA A 354 -10.83 -0.38 6.33
CA ALA A 354 -11.49 0.52 7.26
C ALA A 354 -11.55 1.95 6.72
N LEU A 355 -10.48 2.40 6.05
CA LEU A 355 -10.45 3.70 5.40
C LEU A 355 -11.47 3.79 4.24
N VAL A 356 -11.59 2.77 3.40
CA VAL A 356 -12.63 2.71 2.34
C VAL A 356 -14.03 2.73 2.95
N ALA A 357 -14.25 2.01 4.06
CA ALA A 357 -15.55 2.00 4.75
C ALA A 357 -15.96 3.39 5.29
N ARG A 358 -15.00 4.29 5.56
CA ARG A 358 -15.30 5.67 5.99
C ARG A 358 -15.98 6.52 4.93
N ILE A 359 -15.98 6.12 3.65
CA ILE A 359 -16.76 6.83 2.61
C ILE A 359 -18.24 6.93 3.02
N ALA A 360 -18.78 5.89 3.68
CA ALA A 360 -20.17 5.88 4.14
C ALA A 360 -20.49 6.99 5.16
N SER A 361 -19.49 7.48 5.92
CA SER A 361 -19.73 8.44 6.99
C SER A 361 -19.76 9.90 6.54
N ARG A 362 -19.71 10.18 5.22
CA ARG A 362 -19.69 11.54 4.61
C ARG A 362 -18.56 12.47 5.09
N ILE A 363 -17.65 11.98 5.91
CA ILE A 363 -16.40 12.66 6.18
C ILE A 363 -15.60 12.47 4.90
N ARG A 364 -15.43 13.54 4.10
CA ARG A 364 -14.51 13.48 2.96
C ARG A 364 -13.20 12.84 3.46
N PRO A 365 -12.79 11.69 2.91
CA PRO A 365 -11.61 10.97 3.42
C PRO A 365 -10.34 11.79 3.32
#